data_AF-A0A290U4Q2-F1
#
_entry.id   AF-A0A290U4Q2-F1
#
_cell.length_a   1.000
_cell.length_b   1.000
_cell.length_c   1.000
_cell.angle_alpha   90.00
_cell.angle_beta   90.00
_cell.angle_gamma   90.00
#
_symmetry.space_group_name_H-M   'P 1'
#
loop_
_entity.id
_entity.type
_entity.pdbx_description
1 polymer ?
#
loop_
_entity_poly.entity_id
_entity_poly.type
_entity_poly.pdbx_seq_one_letter_code
_entity_poly.pdbx_strand_id
1 'polypeptide(L)'
;KTSTSPTENYQLARRRTLQVVVSSLLTECGFESAEKAAMETLTEMMQSYITEVGRCAKATCEHTARSSPTLSDVVITLVEMGFNVDTLPVYAKRSQRMVITAPPITNAPVVPKALIAGQKRTHPTYIPSHFPEFPDPHTYIKTPTFREPVSDYQVVREKAASQRRDVERALTRFMAKTG
;
A
#
# COMPACT_ATOMS: atom_id res chain seq x y z
N LYS A 1 -19.57 -2.98 -7.06
CA LYS A 1 -18.14 -3.27 -7.25
C LYS A 1 -17.38 -2.46 -6.21
N THR A 2 -16.96 -3.11 -5.13
CA THR A 2 -16.13 -2.51 -4.08
C THR A 2 -14.80 -2.09 -4.70
N SER A 3 -14.47 -0.81 -4.61
CA SER A 3 -13.18 -0.28 -5.05
C SER A 3 -12.11 -0.78 -4.08
N THR A 4 -11.40 -1.85 -4.43
CA THR A 4 -10.26 -2.31 -3.63
C THR A 4 -9.17 -1.24 -3.66
N SER A 5 -8.64 -0.90 -2.48
CA SER A 5 -7.59 0.11 -2.39
C SER A 5 -6.32 -0.39 -3.12
N PRO A 6 -5.48 0.49 -3.67
CA PRO A 6 -4.20 0.09 -4.26
C PRO A 6 -3.39 -0.81 -3.31
N THR A 7 -3.41 -0.50 -2.01
CA THR A 7 -2.74 -1.26 -0.94
C THR A 7 -3.23 -2.71 -0.82
N GLU A 8 -4.55 -2.93 -0.85
CA GLU A 8 -5.13 -4.27 -0.80
C GLU A 8 -4.73 -5.11 -2.01
N ASN A 9 -4.71 -4.49 -3.20
CA ASN A 9 -4.27 -5.17 -4.41
C ASN A 9 -2.79 -5.60 -4.31
N TYR A 10 -1.93 -4.79 -3.68
CA TYR A 10 -0.52 -5.14 -3.45
C TYR A 10 -0.33 -6.26 -2.43
N GLN A 11 -1.13 -6.29 -1.37
CA GLN A 11 -1.09 -7.38 -0.38
C GLN A 11 -1.54 -8.69 -1.02
N LEU A 12 -2.62 -8.66 -1.80
CA LEU A 12 -3.14 -9.84 -2.50
C LEU A 12 -2.15 -10.37 -3.54
N ALA A 13 -1.44 -9.50 -4.26
CA ALA A 13 -0.43 -9.92 -5.22
C ALA A 13 0.72 -10.70 -4.54
N ARG A 14 1.24 -10.20 -3.41
CA ARG A 14 2.29 -10.88 -2.64
C ARG A 14 1.81 -12.22 -2.07
N ARG A 15 0.57 -12.28 -1.58
CA ARG A 15 -0.05 -13.54 -1.15
C ARG A 15 -0.12 -14.56 -2.28
N ARG A 16 -0.53 -14.14 -3.49
CA ARG A 16 -0.55 -15.03 -4.67
C ARG A 16 0.83 -15.56 -5.01
N THR A 17 1.88 -14.76 -4.87
CA THR A 17 3.25 -15.24 -5.04
C THR A 17 3.58 -16.35 -4.05
N LEU A 18 3.23 -16.20 -2.76
CA LEU A 18 3.43 -17.26 -1.78
C LEU A 18 2.64 -18.54 -2.12
N GLN A 19 1.42 -18.41 -2.64
CA GLN A 19 0.64 -19.56 -3.12
C GLN A 19 1.34 -20.28 -4.28
N VAL A 20 1.95 -19.54 -5.22
CA VAL A 20 2.75 -20.11 -6.30
C VAL A 20 3.96 -20.88 -5.73
N VAL A 21 4.66 -20.32 -4.73
CA VAL A 21 5.77 -21.00 -4.06
C VAL A 21 5.33 -22.31 -3.42
N VAL A 22 4.22 -22.30 -2.66
CA VAL A 22 3.67 -23.50 -2.02
C VAL A 22 3.29 -24.54 -3.07
N SER A 23 2.63 -24.13 -4.16
CA SER A 23 2.28 -25.02 -5.26
C SER A 23 3.52 -25.62 -5.91
N SER A 24 4.57 -24.83 -6.15
CA SER A 24 5.82 -25.32 -6.71
C SER A 24 6.49 -26.36 -5.81
N LEU A 25 6.50 -26.14 -4.49
CA LEU A 25 7.03 -27.12 -3.53
C LEU A 25 6.21 -28.42 -3.53
N LEU A 26 4.88 -28.33 -3.63
CA LEU A 26 4.02 -29.52 -3.73
C LEU A 26 4.25 -30.30 -5.03
N THR A 27 4.44 -29.61 -6.15
CA THR A 27 4.80 -30.24 -7.43
C THR A 27 6.16 -30.93 -7.34
N GLU A 28 7.15 -30.32 -6.70
CA GLU A 28 8.46 -30.93 -6.46
C GLU A 28 8.37 -32.19 -5.58
N CYS A 29 7.43 -32.23 -4.64
CA CYS A 29 7.12 -33.42 -3.83
C CYS A 29 6.33 -34.50 -4.59
N GLY A 30 5.86 -34.23 -5.82
CA GLY A 30 5.12 -35.19 -6.64
C GLY A 30 3.60 -35.21 -6.41
N PHE A 31 3.02 -34.19 -5.78
CA PHE A 31 1.56 -34.08 -5.66
C PHE A 31 0.93 -33.62 -6.99
N GLU A 32 -0.06 -34.37 -7.48
CA GLU A 32 -0.82 -34.04 -8.69
C GLU A 32 -1.97 -33.05 -8.40
N SER A 33 -2.58 -33.14 -7.22
CA SER A 33 -3.68 -32.27 -6.79
C SER A 33 -3.62 -31.96 -5.31
N ALA A 34 -4.22 -30.85 -4.91
CA ALA A 34 -4.32 -30.42 -3.52
C ALA A 34 -5.67 -29.71 -3.29
N GLU A 35 -6.22 -29.87 -2.09
CA GLU A 35 -7.41 -29.13 -1.68
C GLU A 35 -7.09 -27.63 -1.54
N LYS A 36 -7.98 -26.78 -2.06
CA LYS A 36 -7.80 -25.32 -2.04
C LYS A 36 -7.66 -24.77 -0.61
N ALA A 37 -8.47 -25.25 0.33
CA ALA A 37 -8.42 -24.81 1.72
C ALA A 37 -7.08 -25.18 2.39
N ALA A 38 -6.55 -26.37 2.10
CA ALA A 38 -5.24 -26.79 2.57
C ALA A 38 -4.12 -25.92 1.99
N MET A 39 -4.16 -25.61 0.69
CA MET A 39 -3.19 -24.71 0.05
C MET A 39 -3.20 -23.30 0.67
N GLU A 40 -4.40 -22.76 0.93
CA GLU A 40 -4.56 -21.46 1.58
C GLU A 40 -4.00 -21.48 3.01
N THR A 41 -4.26 -22.56 3.76
CA THR A 41 -3.77 -22.74 5.13
C THR A 41 -2.24 -22.88 5.17
N LEU A 42 -1.65 -23.68 4.27
CA LEU A 42 -0.20 -23.78 4.15
C LEU A 42 0.45 -22.45 3.77
N THR A 43 -0.21 -21.65 2.96
CA THR A 43 0.25 -20.29 2.63
C THR A 43 0.23 -19.38 3.87
N GLU A 44 -0.83 -19.45 4.69
CA GLU A 44 -0.93 -18.75 5.98
C GLU A 44 0.15 -19.19 6.97
N MET A 45 0.42 -20.49 7.05
CA MET A 45 1.48 -21.03 7.90
C MET A 45 2.86 -20.59 7.41
N MET A 46 3.11 -20.60 6.11
CA MET A 46 4.37 -20.16 5.50
C MET A 46 4.67 -18.69 5.82
N GLN A 47 3.68 -17.78 5.66
CA GLN A 47 3.89 -16.38 6.01
C GLN A 47 4.06 -16.17 7.52
N SER A 48 3.35 -16.93 8.35
CA SER A 48 3.48 -16.87 9.80
C SER A 48 4.87 -17.33 10.23
N TYR A 49 5.38 -18.40 9.62
CA TYR A 49 6.72 -18.91 9.89
C TYR A 49 7.81 -17.90 9.49
N ILE A 50 7.72 -17.28 8.31
CA ILE A 50 8.64 -16.22 7.88
C ILE A 50 8.63 -15.04 8.89
N THR A 51 7.45 -14.66 9.37
CA THR A 51 7.29 -13.59 10.35
C THR A 51 7.91 -13.96 11.69
N GLU A 52 7.72 -15.20 12.14
CA GLU A 52 8.27 -15.69 13.40
C GLU A 52 9.80 -15.77 13.36
N VAL A 53 10.39 -16.26 12.26
CA VAL A 53 11.85 -16.22 12.05
C VAL A 53 12.37 -14.78 12.17
N GLY A 54 11.69 -13.81 11.54
CA GLY A 54 12.07 -12.40 11.64
C GLY A 54 11.97 -11.83 13.06
N ARG A 55 10.92 -12.22 13.80
CA ARG A 55 10.73 -11.82 15.20
C ARG A 55 11.82 -12.39 16.10
N CYS A 56 12.10 -13.69 16.00
CA CYS A 56 13.12 -14.36 16.79
C CYS A 56 14.53 -13.82 16.47
N ALA A 57 14.84 -13.60 15.20
CA ALA A 57 16.12 -13.01 14.77
C ALA A 57 16.32 -11.59 15.30
N LYS A 58 15.24 -10.80 15.35
CA LYS A 58 15.25 -9.46 15.95
C LYS A 58 15.49 -9.53 17.46
N ALA A 59 14.79 -10.41 18.17
CA ALA A 59 14.97 -10.58 19.60
C ALA A 59 16.42 -10.98 19.95
N THR A 60 17.02 -11.90 19.17
CA THR A 60 18.42 -12.30 19.35
C THR A 60 19.40 -11.16 19.07
N CYS A 61 19.20 -10.35 18.03
CA CYS A 61 20.11 -9.23 17.78
C CYS A 61 19.99 -8.13 18.84
N GLU A 62 18.79 -7.90 19.38
CA GLU A 62 18.54 -6.92 20.46
C GLU A 62 19.25 -7.30 21.77
N HIS A 63 19.41 -8.59 22.07
CA HIS A 63 20.23 -9.05 23.22
C HIS A 63 21.69 -8.59 23.15
N THR A 64 22.18 -8.32 21.93
CA THR A 64 23.54 -7.81 21.69
C THR A 64 23.57 -6.29 21.41
N ALA A 65 22.50 -5.58 21.75
CA ALA A 65 22.30 -4.14 21.50
C ALA A 65 22.41 -3.74 20.01
N ARG A 66 22.18 -4.67 19.09
CA ARG A 66 22.15 -4.41 17.64
C ARG A 66 20.71 -4.31 17.15
N SER A 67 20.47 -3.44 16.19
CA SER A 67 19.16 -3.25 15.54
C SER A 67 19.00 -4.05 14.25
N SER A 68 20.08 -4.62 13.71
CA SER A 68 20.08 -5.37 12.45
C SER A 68 20.61 -6.79 12.69
N PRO A 69 19.83 -7.84 12.37
CA PRO A 69 20.28 -9.22 12.46
C PRO A 69 21.42 -9.51 11.48
N THR A 70 22.43 -10.23 11.96
CA THR A 70 23.52 -10.79 11.15
C THR A 70 23.25 -12.25 10.80
N LEU A 71 24.07 -12.84 9.92
CA LEU A 71 23.94 -14.24 9.51
C LEU A 71 23.95 -15.20 10.72
N SER A 72 24.82 -14.97 11.70
CA SER A 72 24.92 -15.79 12.91
C SER A 72 23.63 -15.74 13.74
N ASP A 73 22.97 -14.59 13.81
CA ASP A 73 21.70 -14.44 14.54
C ASP A 73 20.59 -15.27 13.87
N VAL A 74 20.57 -15.30 12.53
CA VAL A 74 19.63 -16.13 11.76
C VAL A 74 19.92 -17.62 11.94
N VAL A 75 21.19 -18.03 11.95
CA VAL A 75 21.57 -19.44 12.21
C VAL A 75 21.13 -19.88 13.59
N ILE A 76 21.40 -19.08 14.63
CA ILE A 76 20.96 -19.36 16.00
C ILE A 76 19.43 -19.42 16.07
N THR A 77 18.74 -18.47 15.43
CA THR A 77 17.28 -18.45 15.37
C THR A 77 16.70 -19.71 14.75
N LEU A 78 17.25 -20.19 13.64
CA LEU A 78 16.79 -21.41 12.98
C LEU A 78 17.01 -22.64 13.87
N VAL A 79 18.16 -22.72 14.55
CA VAL A 79 18.45 -23.81 15.49
C VAL A 79 17.49 -23.78 16.68
N GLU A 80 17.21 -22.60 17.24
CA GLU A 80 16.24 -22.41 18.34
C GLU A 80 14.82 -22.82 17.92
N MET A 81 14.44 -22.57 16.67
CA MET A 81 13.18 -23.01 16.08
C MET A 81 13.16 -24.50 15.70
N GLY A 82 14.21 -25.26 16.03
CA GLY A 82 14.29 -26.71 15.81
C GLY A 82 14.70 -27.12 14.39
N PHE A 83 15.32 -26.24 13.62
CA PHE A 83 15.76 -26.54 12.25
C PHE A 83 17.25 -26.90 12.18
N ASN A 84 17.57 -28.02 11.52
CA ASN A 84 18.94 -28.44 11.28
C ASN A 84 19.56 -27.73 10.06
N VAL A 85 20.36 -26.70 10.33
CA VAL A 85 21.02 -25.85 9.31
C VAL A 85 22.02 -26.59 8.42
N ASP A 86 22.57 -27.73 8.87
CA ASP A 86 23.54 -28.51 8.09
C ASP A 86 22.91 -29.15 6.85
N THR A 87 21.58 -29.24 6.82
CA THR A 87 20.83 -29.77 5.67
C THR A 87 20.67 -28.75 4.54
N LEU A 88 20.89 -27.44 4.80
CA LEU A 88 20.69 -26.37 3.81
C LEU A 88 21.56 -26.51 2.56
N PRO A 89 22.87 -26.83 2.64
CA PRO A 89 23.70 -27.01 1.44
C PRO A 89 23.23 -28.18 0.57
N VAL A 90 22.71 -29.26 1.20
CA VAL A 90 22.15 -30.41 0.48
C VAL A 90 20.84 -30.03 -0.19
N TYR A 91 19.94 -29.39 0.55
CA TYR A 91 18.68 -28.88 0.00
C TYR A 91 18.93 -27.87 -1.13
N ALA A 92 19.96 -27.04 -1.03
CA ALA A 92 20.36 -26.15 -2.10
C ALA A 92 20.77 -26.92 -3.38
N LYS A 93 21.43 -28.07 -3.29
CA LYS A 93 21.87 -28.81 -4.48
C LYS A 93 20.76 -29.58 -5.22
N ARG A 94 19.51 -29.51 -4.76
CA ARG A 94 18.37 -30.19 -5.40
C ARG A 94 18.21 -29.77 -6.87
N SER A 95 17.94 -30.75 -7.74
CA SER A 95 17.82 -30.57 -9.20
C SER A 95 16.46 -30.06 -9.65
N GLN A 96 15.39 -30.46 -8.98
CA GLN A 96 14.02 -30.01 -9.23
C GLN A 96 13.76 -28.66 -8.55
N ARG A 97 14.45 -27.60 -8.97
CA ARG A 97 14.14 -26.25 -8.51
C ARG A 97 13.16 -25.63 -9.50
N MET A 98 11.92 -25.44 -9.09
CA MET A 98 11.02 -24.58 -9.86
C MET A 98 11.45 -23.13 -9.70
N VAL A 99 11.62 -22.43 -10.83
CA VAL A 99 11.95 -20.99 -10.82
C VAL A 99 10.67 -20.22 -10.49
N ILE A 100 10.67 -19.57 -9.32
CA ILE A 100 9.59 -18.66 -8.93
C ILE A 100 9.82 -17.36 -9.71
N THR A 101 8.93 -17.06 -10.66
CA THR A 101 8.96 -15.77 -11.36
C THR A 101 8.74 -14.65 -10.33
N ALA A 102 9.64 -13.68 -10.32
CA ALA A 102 9.52 -12.53 -9.44
C ALA A 102 8.15 -11.85 -9.64
N PRO A 103 7.48 -11.42 -8.55
CA PRO A 103 6.22 -10.70 -8.69
C PRO A 103 6.45 -9.46 -9.57
N PRO A 104 5.52 -9.13 -10.48
CA PRO A 104 5.65 -7.94 -11.30
C PRO A 104 5.82 -6.73 -10.39
N ILE A 105 6.90 -5.99 -10.61
CA ILE A 105 7.18 -4.74 -9.89
C ILE A 105 6.11 -3.75 -10.34
N THR A 106 5.10 -3.57 -9.52
CA THR A 106 4.05 -2.59 -9.77
C THR A 106 4.58 -1.24 -9.30
N ASN A 107 4.91 -0.38 -10.26
CA ASN A 107 5.35 0.98 -9.99
C ASN A 107 4.34 1.66 -9.06
N ALA A 108 4.84 2.37 -8.05
CA ALA A 108 3.98 3.21 -7.23
C ALA A 108 3.15 4.12 -8.15
N PRO A 109 1.86 4.36 -7.84
CA PRO A 109 1.05 5.26 -8.64
C PRO A 109 1.80 6.59 -8.78
N VAL A 110 2.10 6.98 -10.02
CA VAL A 110 2.70 8.29 -10.27
C VAL A 110 1.69 9.31 -9.79
N VAL A 111 2.00 10.00 -8.70
CA VAL A 111 1.18 11.14 -8.26
C VAL A 111 1.20 12.13 -9.41
N PRO A 112 0.05 12.41 -10.06
CA PRO A 112 0.03 13.34 -11.17
C PRO A 112 0.60 14.66 -10.68
N LYS A 113 1.59 15.19 -11.42
CA LYS A 113 2.19 16.49 -11.10
C LYS A 113 1.06 17.51 -11.07
N ALA A 114 0.87 18.15 -9.92
CA ALA A 114 -0.05 19.26 -9.80
C ALA A 114 0.32 20.32 -10.86
N LEU A 115 -0.69 20.87 -11.51
CA LEU A 115 -0.49 22.00 -12.41
C LEU A 115 0.10 23.15 -11.59
N ILE A 116 1.25 23.66 -12.02
CA ILE A 116 1.91 24.77 -11.35
C ILE A 116 1.24 26.06 -11.83
N ALA A 117 0.68 26.85 -10.91
CA ALA A 117 0.09 28.14 -11.22
C ALA A 117 0.91 29.27 -10.59
N GLY A 118 1.47 30.15 -11.43
CA GLY A 118 2.28 31.28 -10.98
C GLY A 118 3.70 30.89 -10.52
N GLN A 119 4.41 31.86 -9.92
CA GLN A 119 5.77 31.64 -9.40
C GLN A 119 5.70 31.15 -7.95
N LYS A 120 6.22 29.94 -7.71
CA LYS A 120 6.40 29.41 -6.34
C LYS A 120 7.34 30.33 -5.56
N ARG A 121 6.95 30.70 -4.34
CA ARG A 121 7.83 31.42 -3.43
C ARG A 121 8.90 30.49 -2.89
N THR A 122 10.14 30.93 -2.90
CA THR A 122 11.23 30.26 -2.18
C THR A 122 11.12 30.54 -0.69
N HIS A 123 11.70 29.66 0.12
CA HIS A 123 11.83 29.88 1.55
C HIS A 123 12.59 31.18 1.83
N PRO A 124 12.06 32.08 2.67
CA PRO A 124 12.81 33.18 3.23
C PRO A 124 14.03 32.68 4.01
N THR A 125 15.06 33.52 4.17
CA THR A 125 16.35 33.16 4.81
C THR A 125 16.21 32.60 6.23
N TYR A 126 15.12 32.91 6.94
CA TYR A 126 14.85 32.41 8.29
C TYR A 126 14.18 31.02 8.33
N ILE A 127 13.79 30.46 7.17
CA ILE A 127 13.24 29.09 7.08
C ILE A 127 14.34 28.18 6.52
N PRO A 128 14.77 27.15 7.26
CA PRO A 128 15.79 26.22 6.77
C PRO A 128 15.36 25.50 5.49
N SER A 129 16.31 25.28 4.58
CA SER A 129 16.05 24.68 3.27
C SER A 129 15.55 23.22 3.29
N HIS A 130 15.69 22.51 4.42
CA HIS A 130 15.20 21.14 4.59
C HIS A 130 13.70 21.06 4.88
N PHE A 131 13.03 22.19 5.12
CA PHE A 131 11.58 22.22 5.27
C PHE A 131 10.88 22.03 3.92
N PRO A 132 9.67 21.42 3.92
CA PRO A 132 8.88 21.26 2.69
C PRO A 132 8.63 22.61 2.02
N GLU A 133 8.67 22.63 0.68
CA GLU A 133 8.36 23.82 -0.11
C GLU A 133 6.96 24.36 0.21
N PHE A 134 6.76 25.67 0.00
CA PHE A 134 5.41 26.24 0.04
C PHE A 134 4.50 25.57 -0.99
N PRO A 135 3.20 25.40 -0.67
CA PRO A 135 2.23 24.91 -1.64
C PRO A 135 2.11 25.87 -2.82
N ASP A 136 1.52 25.39 -3.92
CA ASP A 136 1.33 26.19 -5.13
C ASP A 136 0.64 27.54 -4.82
N PRO A 137 1.06 28.66 -5.43
CA PRO A 137 0.45 29.97 -5.24
C PRO A 137 -1.08 29.97 -5.28
N HIS A 138 -1.73 29.18 -6.15
CA HIS A 138 -3.19 29.12 -6.20
C HIS A 138 -3.85 28.65 -4.89
N THR A 139 -3.07 28.00 -4.01
CA THR A 139 -3.54 27.39 -2.76
C THR A 139 -3.73 28.45 -1.68
N TYR A 140 -2.97 29.55 -1.72
CA TYR A 140 -2.96 30.55 -0.65
C TYR A 140 -2.93 32.01 -1.14
N ILE A 141 -2.71 32.27 -2.42
CA ILE A 141 -2.75 33.60 -3.02
C ILE A 141 -4.12 33.82 -3.65
N LYS A 142 -4.86 34.80 -3.12
CA LYS A 142 -6.11 35.26 -3.73
C LYS A 142 -5.78 36.02 -5.01
N THR A 143 -6.09 35.45 -6.17
CA THR A 143 -6.01 36.16 -7.45
C THR A 143 -7.09 37.25 -7.47
N PRO A 144 -6.74 38.54 -7.63
CA PRO A 144 -7.73 39.60 -7.76
C PRO A 144 -8.58 39.36 -9.01
N THR A 145 -9.89 39.27 -8.85
CA THR A 145 -10.84 39.14 -9.96
C THR A 145 -11.62 40.44 -10.12
N PHE A 146 -11.95 40.82 -11.35
CA PHE A 146 -12.72 42.05 -11.63
C PHE A 146 -14.07 42.11 -10.90
N ARG A 147 -14.70 40.94 -10.72
CA ARG A 147 -15.84 40.76 -9.82
C ARG A 147 -15.38 39.93 -8.65
N GLU A 148 -15.38 40.51 -7.46
CA GLU A 148 -15.09 39.73 -6.26
C GLU A 148 -16.22 38.73 -6.01
N PRO A 149 -15.91 37.46 -5.71
CA PRO A 149 -16.91 36.52 -5.24
C PRO A 149 -17.56 37.07 -3.96
N VAL A 150 -18.87 36.94 -3.84
CA VAL A 150 -19.60 37.32 -2.62
C VAL A 150 -19.05 36.47 -1.47
N SER A 151 -18.33 37.11 -0.54
CA SER A 151 -17.69 36.44 0.60
C SER A 151 -18.55 36.45 1.86
N ASP A 152 -19.70 37.13 1.85
CA ASP A 152 -20.61 37.14 2.98
C ASP A 152 -21.25 35.76 3.15
N TYR A 153 -20.94 35.12 4.27
CA TYR A 153 -21.41 33.80 4.63
C TYR A 153 -22.93 33.69 4.62
N GLN A 154 -23.65 34.74 5.07
CA GLN A 154 -25.11 34.73 5.10
C GLN A 154 -25.69 34.67 3.70
N VAL A 155 -25.20 35.53 2.81
CA VAL A 155 -25.66 35.61 1.41
C VAL A 155 -25.36 34.32 0.64
N VAL A 156 -24.18 33.72 0.86
CA VAL A 156 -23.81 32.43 0.22
C VAL A 156 -24.73 31.31 0.68
N ARG A 157 -25.00 31.21 1.99
CA ARG A 157 -25.93 30.21 2.57
C ARG A 157 -27.35 30.38 2.05
N GLU A 158 -27.86 31.61 2.02
CA GLU A 158 -29.21 31.91 1.56
C GLU A 158 -29.37 31.56 0.07
N LYS A 159 -28.39 31.94 -0.76
CA LYS A 159 -28.40 31.62 -2.19
C LYS A 159 -28.36 30.11 -2.43
N ALA A 160 -27.51 29.38 -1.70
CA ALA A 160 -27.43 27.92 -1.79
C ALA A 160 -28.75 27.25 -1.36
N ALA A 161 -29.37 27.72 -0.27
CA ALA A 161 -30.65 27.21 0.20
C ALA A 161 -31.80 27.48 -0.79
N SER A 162 -31.84 28.68 -1.38
CA SER A 162 -32.81 29.04 -2.41
C SER A 162 -32.62 28.21 -3.68
N GLN A 163 -31.38 28.05 -4.15
CA GLN A 163 -31.06 27.19 -5.29
C GLN A 163 -31.49 25.73 -5.03
N ARG A 164 -31.27 25.21 -3.82
CA ARG A 164 -31.73 23.85 -3.44
C ARG A 164 -33.25 23.72 -3.56
N ARG A 165 -34.01 24.68 -3.01
CA ARG A 165 -35.48 24.70 -3.09
C ARG A 165 -35.98 24.78 -4.54
N ASP A 166 -35.31 25.58 -5.37
CA ASP A 166 -35.69 25.74 -6.77
C ASP A 166 -35.44 24.45 -7.57
N VAL A 167 -34.32 23.76 -7.33
CA VAL A 167 -34.02 22.45 -7.93
C VAL A 167 -35.03 21.40 -7.49
N GLU A 168 -35.34 21.32 -6.19
CA GLU A 168 -36.36 20.40 -5.65
C GLU A 168 -37.72 20.64 -6.33
N ARG A 169 -38.18 21.89 -6.40
CA ARG A 169 -39.45 22.23 -7.08
C ARG A 169 -39.43 21.95 -8.57
N ALA A 170 -38.33 22.26 -9.26
CA ALA A 170 -38.19 22.00 -10.68
C ALA A 170 -38.25 20.50 -11.00
N LEU A 171 -37.57 19.67 -10.19
CA LEU A 171 -37.62 18.22 -10.32
C LEU A 171 -39.03 17.67 -10.06
N THR A 172 -39.69 18.12 -8.98
CA THR A 172 -41.08 17.72 -8.69
C THR A 172 -42.03 18.07 -9.83
N ARG A 173 -41.91 19.28 -10.39
CA ARG A 173 -42.72 19.71 -11.54
C ARG A 173 -42.41 18.90 -12.80
N PHE A 174 -41.13 18.58 -13.03
CA PHE A 174 -40.72 17.76 -14.16
C PHE A 174 -41.36 16.38 -14.07
N MET A 175 -41.21 15.69 -12.94
CA MET A 175 -41.81 14.38 -12.69
C MET A 175 -43.33 14.41 -12.78
N ALA A 176 -43.98 15.43 -12.21
CA ALA A 176 -45.44 15.60 -12.29
C ALA A 176 -45.98 15.87 -13.70
N LYS A 177 -45.13 16.27 -14.66
CA LYS A 177 -45.51 16.53 -16.06
C LYS A 177 -45.09 15.41 -17.02
N THR A 178 -44.15 14.55 -16.61
CA THR A 178 -43.61 13.45 -17.45
C THR A 178 -44.01 12.05 -16.97
N GLY A 179 -44.63 11.93 -15.79
CA GLY A 179 -45.44 10.76 -15.39
C GLY A 179 -46.92 11.03 -15.63
#